data_AF-A0AAN0KL45-F1
#
_entry.id   AF-A0AAN0KL45-F1
#
_cell.length_a   1.000
_cell.length_b   1.000
_cell.length_c   1.000
_cell.angle_alpha   90.00
_cell.angle_beta   90.00
_cell.angle_gamma   90.00
#
_symmetry.space_group_name_H-M   'P 1'
#
loop_
_entity.id
_entity.type
_entity.pdbx_description
1 polymer ?
#
loop_
_entity_poly.entity_id
_entity_poly.type
_entity_poly.pdbx_seq_one_letter_code
_entity_poly.pdbx_strand_id
1 'polypeptide(L)'
;MAQANLSETLFKPSFKHPETSTLVRRTRNSQDVQGLHSTLEGEKTRSWYRMINRLMWIWRGVDPWEIEDVLSRIAASKADRSNEQLLDTVIGYRGGNWIYEWAKQGADWQQRATESEDDAQTGQFWLNAANLYSIAAYPHIKGDELAEQAQMLANRAYEEAAKYLPYELRELTFPIAGGGTLTGFLHMPSQGKAPFPTVLMCGSLEMLQSDYHRLFQDYFAPAGMAMLTVDVPSVGFSSRWKLTQDSSFLHQQVLRALPDVPWVDHTRVAAFGFRFGANIAVRLAYLESQRLRGVACLGPVVHHLLNDPNRQQQAPDMFMDVLASRLGMPFSTDASLKTELGRYSLKTQGLLGRRCPTPMLAGYWDNDLLCPKEEASLIVNSSAQGKLLPVNFSPVYQNFDRALQQISRWLQDKVC
;
A
#
# COMPACT_ATOMS: atom_id res chain seq x y z
N MET A 1 -51.71 4.56 -1.12
CA MET A 1 -50.32 4.27 -0.73
C MET A 1 -50.37 3.69 0.68
N ALA A 2 -49.93 2.44 0.88
CA ALA A 2 -49.93 1.85 2.22
C ALA A 2 -48.92 2.61 3.09
N GLN A 3 -49.38 3.14 4.23
CA GLN A 3 -48.52 3.74 5.25
C GLN A 3 -47.63 2.63 5.84
N ALA A 4 -46.31 2.82 5.79
CA ALA A 4 -45.35 1.90 6.41
C ALA A 4 -45.66 1.78 7.91
N ASN A 5 -45.74 0.55 8.40
CA ASN A 5 -46.07 0.26 9.80
C ASN A 5 -44.88 0.69 10.69
N LEU A 6 -45.16 1.31 11.85
CA LEU A 6 -44.16 1.78 12.80
C LEU A 6 -43.13 0.68 13.15
N SER A 7 -43.58 -0.57 13.21
CA SER A 7 -42.73 -1.75 13.45
C SER A 7 -41.72 -2.02 12.32
N GLU A 8 -42.07 -1.80 11.05
CA GLU A 8 -41.13 -1.94 9.92
C GLU A 8 -40.04 -0.85 9.94
N THR A 9 -40.34 0.28 10.56
CA THR A 9 -39.40 1.40 10.71
C THR A 9 -38.48 1.21 11.91
N LEU A 10 -39.02 0.68 13.02
CA LEU A 10 -38.31 0.43 14.27
C LEU A 10 -37.42 -0.82 14.24
N PHE A 11 -37.82 -1.86 13.50
CA PHE A 11 -37.08 -3.12 13.40
C PHE A 11 -36.32 -3.29 12.07
N LYS A 12 -36.22 -2.24 11.25
CA LYS A 12 -35.34 -2.26 10.08
C LYS A 12 -33.91 -2.47 10.58
N PRO A 13 -33.16 -3.48 10.10
CA PRO A 13 -31.78 -3.67 10.51
C PRO A 13 -30.98 -2.42 10.17
N SER A 14 -30.72 -1.57 11.17
CA SER A 14 -29.81 -0.45 11.04
C SER A 14 -28.44 -1.00 11.39
N PHE A 15 -27.71 -1.45 10.37
CA PHE A 15 -26.30 -1.75 10.52
C PHE A 15 -25.57 -0.43 10.80
N LYS A 16 -25.30 -0.19 12.09
CA LYS A 16 -24.42 0.91 12.50
C LYS A 16 -22.98 0.46 12.31
N HIS A 17 -22.48 0.56 11.08
CA HIS A 17 -21.06 0.41 10.83
C HIS A 17 -20.31 1.54 11.54
N PRO A 18 -19.34 1.23 12.42
CA PRO A 18 -18.50 2.26 13.04
C PRO A 18 -17.75 3.03 11.95
N GLU A 19 -17.62 4.35 12.13
CA GLU A 19 -16.85 5.17 11.19
C GLU A 19 -15.34 4.89 11.35
N THR A 20 -14.60 4.85 10.24
CA THR A 20 -13.20 4.40 10.16
C THR A 20 -12.29 5.01 11.22
N SER A 21 -12.36 6.34 11.45
CA SER A 21 -11.49 7.01 12.42
C SER A 21 -11.75 6.61 13.88
N THR A 22 -12.86 5.92 14.16
CA THR A 22 -13.25 5.47 15.51
C THR A 22 -12.80 4.04 15.84
N LEU A 23 -12.31 3.31 14.83
CA LEU A 23 -11.96 1.88 14.95
C LEU A 23 -10.70 1.65 15.79
N VAL A 24 -9.74 2.58 15.73
CA VAL A 24 -8.54 2.54 16.56
C VAL A 24 -8.71 3.52 17.72
N ARG A 25 -8.72 2.98 18.94
CA ARG A 25 -8.89 3.75 20.18
C ARG A 25 -7.52 4.04 20.78
N ARG A 26 -6.97 5.19 20.42
CA ARG A 26 -5.67 5.66 20.90
C ARG A 26 -5.78 7.09 21.38
N THR A 27 -4.93 7.49 22.33
CA THR A 27 -4.83 8.90 22.74
C THR A 27 -4.29 9.69 21.55
N ARG A 28 -5.14 10.53 20.93
CA ARG A 28 -4.76 11.35 19.79
C ARG A 28 -3.84 12.46 20.24
N ASN A 29 -2.82 12.76 19.44
CA ASN A 29 -1.94 13.88 19.73
C ASN A 29 -2.72 15.19 19.47
N SER A 30 -2.98 15.96 20.52
CA SER A 30 -3.56 17.31 20.43
C SER A 30 -2.59 18.35 19.87
N GLN A 31 -1.34 17.95 19.57
CA GLN A 31 -0.37 18.84 18.97
C GLN A 31 -0.70 19.03 17.50
N ASP A 32 -1.16 20.24 17.24
CA ASP A 32 -1.60 20.80 15.98
C ASP A 32 -0.37 21.01 15.04
N VAL A 33 0.32 19.93 14.68
CA VAL A 33 1.47 19.98 13.75
C VAL A 33 0.93 20.23 12.34
N GLN A 34 0.90 21.50 11.98
CA GLN A 34 0.44 22.00 10.68
C GLN A 34 1.48 21.72 9.59
N GLY A 35 1.02 21.35 8.39
CA GLY A 35 1.88 21.30 7.19
C GLY A 35 2.85 20.11 7.11
N LEU A 36 2.57 19.00 7.82
CA LEU A 36 3.36 17.79 7.63
C LEU A 36 3.06 17.18 6.25
N HIS A 37 4.02 17.33 5.36
CA HIS A 37 4.02 16.74 4.03
C HIS A 37 4.99 15.58 4.01
N SER A 38 4.52 14.38 3.67
CA SER A 38 5.40 13.28 3.28
C SER A 38 5.17 12.98 1.81
N THR A 39 6.26 12.87 1.05
CA THR A 39 6.21 12.91 -0.41
C THR A 39 5.29 11.84 -1.00
N LEU A 40 5.23 10.66 -0.38
CA LEU A 40 4.50 9.51 -0.90
C LEU A 40 3.25 9.15 -0.09
N GLU A 41 3.01 9.74 1.07
CA GLU A 41 1.80 9.55 1.89
C GLU A 41 0.83 10.72 1.76
N GLY A 42 1.26 11.83 1.17
CA GLY A 42 0.46 13.02 0.95
C GLY A 42 0.58 14.04 2.08
N GLU A 43 -0.44 14.88 2.17
CA GLU A 43 -0.47 16.02 3.10
C GLU A 43 -1.40 15.75 4.27
N LYS A 44 -0.91 16.01 5.49
CA LYS A 44 -1.76 16.13 6.67
C LYS A 44 -2.35 17.53 6.70
N THR A 45 -3.67 17.63 6.53
CA THR A 45 -4.41 18.86 6.75
C THR A 45 -5.18 18.79 8.07
N ARG A 46 -5.53 19.94 8.66
CA ARG A 46 -6.30 19.97 9.93
C ARG A 46 -7.70 19.37 9.81
N SER A 47 -8.22 19.30 8.59
CA SER A 47 -9.62 19.03 8.31
C SER A 47 -9.89 17.63 7.78
N TRP A 48 -8.88 16.76 7.72
CA TRP A 48 -9.04 15.39 7.22
C TRP A 48 -8.38 14.41 8.18
N TYR A 49 -9.08 13.32 8.51
CA TYR A 49 -8.50 12.19 9.23
C TYR A 49 -7.47 11.50 8.33
N ARG A 50 -7.87 11.17 7.10
CA ARG A 50 -7.02 10.56 6.09
C ARG A 50 -5.95 11.53 5.56
N MET A 51 -4.77 10.98 5.26
CA MET A 51 -3.77 11.69 4.48
C MET A 51 -4.20 11.75 3.02
N ILE A 52 -4.36 12.95 2.47
CA ILE A 52 -4.86 13.11 1.10
C ILE A 52 -3.69 13.02 0.13
N ASN A 53 -3.64 11.92 -0.62
CA ASN A 53 -2.46 11.53 -1.41
C ASN A 53 -2.70 11.68 -2.91
N ARG A 54 -2.93 12.92 -3.34
CA ARG A 54 -3.17 13.27 -4.75
C ARG A 54 -2.08 12.74 -5.68
N LEU A 55 -0.82 12.88 -5.26
CA LEU A 55 0.33 12.39 -6.03
C LEU A 55 0.20 10.89 -6.35
N MET A 56 -0.02 10.06 -5.32
CA MET A 56 -0.08 8.62 -5.56
C MET A 56 -1.37 8.21 -6.27
N TRP A 57 -2.50 8.85 -6.00
CA TRP A 57 -3.77 8.51 -6.67
C TRP A 57 -3.75 8.86 -8.16
N ILE A 58 -3.25 10.04 -8.51
CA ILE A 58 -3.08 10.44 -9.92
C ILE A 58 -2.01 9.54 -10.56
N TRP A 59 -0.94 9.20 -9.84
CA TRP A 59 0.10 8.32 -10.38
C TRP A 59 -0.49 6.94 -10.62
N ARG A 60 -1.36 6.40 -9.77
CA ARG A 60 -2.06 5.13 -10.03
C ARG A 60 -3.03 5.16 -11.22
N GLY A 61 -3.37 6.34 -11.74
CA GLY A 61 -4.21 6.52 -12.92
C GLY A 61 -5.59 7.14 -12.66
N VAL A 62 -5.85 7.66 -11.45
CA VAL A 62 -7.12 8.36 -11.16
C VAL A 62 -7.07 9.77 -11.72
N ASP A 63 -8.13 10.20 -12.41
CA ASP A 63 -8.22 11.55 -12.97
C ASP A 63 -8.21 12.61 -11.84
N PRO A 64 -7.36 13.66 -11.92
CA PRO A 64 -7.33 14.73 -10.92
C PRO A 64 -8.69 15.39 -10.67
N TRP A 65 -9.52 15.57 -11.70
CA TRP A 65 -10.85 16.17 -11.56
C TRP A 65 -11.81 15.26 -10.81
N GLU A 66 -11.74 13.95 -11.02
CA GLU A 66 -12.54 12.98 -10.26
C GLU A 66 -12.16 12.96 -8.79
N ILE A 67 -10.86 13.08 -8.48
CA ILE A 67 -10.39 13.20 -7.09
C ILE A 67 -11.03 14.42 -6.43
N GLU A 68 -10.95 15.60 -7.05
CA GLU A 68 -11.50 16.82 -6.46
C GLU A 68 -13.03 16.79 -6.39
N ASP A 69 -13.71 16.19 -7.36
CA ASP A 69 -15.17 16.04 -7.36
C ASP A 69 -15.64 15.15 -6.18
N VAL A 70 -15.02 13.98 -5.99
CA VAL A 70 -15.31 13.10 -4.85
C VAL A 70 -15.00 13.78 -3.52
N LEU A 71 -13.81 14.39 -3.38
CA LEU A 71 -13.42 15.10 -2.16
C LEU A 71 -14.37 16.27 -1.84
N SER A 72 -14.86 16.97 -2.87
CA SER A 72 -15.83 18.05 -2.71
C SER A 72 -17.17 17.56 -2.17
N ARG A 73 -17.67 16.41 -2.65
CA ARG A 73 -18.91 15.79 -2.11
C ARG A 73 -18.77 15.41 -0.64
N ILE A 74 -17.62 14.85 -0.26
CA ILE A 74 -17.30 14.51 1.13
C ILE A 74 -17.26 15.77 2.00
N ALA A 75 -16.50 16.78 1.57
CA ALA A 75 -16.33 18.03 2.32
C ALA A 75 -17.62 18.84 2.47
N ALA A 76 -18.45 18.90 1.43
CA ALA A 76 -19.71 19.66 1.42
C ALA A 76 -20.85 18.99 2.19
N SER A 77 -20.68 17.75 2.67
CA SER A 77 -21.72 17.03 3.39
C SER A 77 -22.13 17.73 4.68
N LYS A 78 -23.44 17.71 4.95
CA LYS A 78 -24.07 18.23 6.17
C LYS A 78 -24.48 17.11 7.15
N ALA A 79 -24.15 15.86 6.83
CA ALA A 79 -24.44 14.73 7.69
C ALA A 79 -23.51 14.71 8.91
N ASP A 80 -23.97 14.08 9.99
CA ASP A 80 -23.23 13.98 11.25
C ASP A 80 -21.88 13.29 11.05
N ARG A 81 -20.85 13.82 11.71
CA ARG A 81 -19.48 13.29 11.69
C ARG A 81 -19.10 12.69 13.03
N SER A 82 -18.22 11.70 13.03
CA SER A 82 -17.63 11.18 14.27
C SER A 82 -16.72 12.23 14.92
N ASN A 83 -16.15 13.12 14.10
CA ASN A 83 -15.49 14.34 14.52
C ASN A 83 -15.83 15.48 13.56
N GLU A 84 -16.55 16.50 14.05
CA GLU A 84 -16.98 17.66 13.25
C GLU A 84 -15.83 18.48 12.64
N GLN A 85 -14.60 18.34 13.14
CA GLN A 85 -13.41 18.99 12.55
C GLN A 85 -12.82 18.21 11.37
N LEU A 86 -13.18 16.93 11.19
CA LEU A 86 -12.61 16.03 10.20
C LEU A 86 -13.65 15.68 9.13
N LEU A 87 -13.50 16.31 7.97
CA LEU A 87 -14.45 16.31 6.86
C LEU A 87 -14.85 14.90 6.38
N ASP A 88 -13.91 13.96 6.34
CA ASP A 88 -14.07 12.58 5.85
C ASP A 88 -14.66 11.60 6.87
N THR A 89 -15.13 12.09 8.02
CA THR A 89 -15.62 11.23 9.11
C THR A 89 -17.15 11.19 9.22
N VAL A 90 -17.86 11.38 8.11
CA VAL A 90 -19.33 11.25 8.05
C VAL A 90 -19.76 9.83 8.44
N ILE A 91 -20.73 9.73 9.34
CA ILE A 91 -21.15 8.47 9.96
C ILE A 91 -22.13 7.69 9.07
N GLY A 92 -21.80 6.40 8.87
CA GLY A 92 -22.64 5.44 8.14
C GLY A 92 -22.52 5.54 6.62
N TYR A 93 -22.91 4.48 5.93
CA TYR A 93 -22.79 4.36 4.47
C TYR A 93 -23.86 5.19 3.75
N ARG A 94 -23.58 6.47 3.52
CA ARG A 94 -24.48 7.48 2.93
C ARG A 94 -23.70 8.58 2.20
N GLY A 95 -24.41 9.47 1.51
CA GLY A 95 -23.83 10.65 0.88
C GLY A 95 -22.93 11.45 1.85
N GLY A 96 -21.71 11.74 1.41
CA GLY A 96 -20.65 12.39 2.18
C GLY A 96 -19.72 11.45 2.96
N ASN A 97 -20.07 10.17 3.16
CA ASN A 97 -19.15 9.20 3.75
C ASN A 97 -18.03 8.87 2.76
N TRP A 98 -16.79 8.79 3.25
CA TRP A 98 -15.60 8.50 2.44
C TRP A 98 -15.80 7.27 1.54
N ILE A 99 -16.12 6.13 2.16
CA ILE A 99 -16.20 4.86 1.46
C ILE A 99 -17.34 4.90 0.45
N TYR A 100 -18.48 5.46 0.84
CA TYR A 100 -19.64 5.62 -0.05
C TYR A 100 -19.32 6.44 -1.31
N GLU A 101 -18.72 7.62 -1.16
CA GLU A 101 -18.50 8.53 -2.28
C GLU A 101 -17.47 7.98 -3.28
N TRP A 102 -16.39 7.36 -2.79
CA TRP A 102 -15.39 6.71 -3.64
C TRP A 102 -15.94 5.42 -4.29
N ALA A 103 -16.65 4.58 -3.54
CA ALA A 103 -17.22 3.35 -4.08
C ALA A 103 -18.31 3.63 -5.11
N LYS A 104 -19.10 4.70 -4.92
CA LYS A 104 -20.06 5.17 -5.92
C LYS A 104 -19.36 5.58 -7.21
N GLN A 105 -18.30 6.38 -7.13
CA GLN A 105 -17.51 6.75 -8.32
C GLN A 105 -16.93 5.51 -9.02
N GLY A 106 -16.42 4.53 -8.26
CA GLY A 106 -15.93 3.27 -8.81
C GLY A 106 -17.03 2.46 -9.51
N ALA A 107 -18.25 2.46 -8.97
CA ALA A 107 -19.40 1.78 -9.56
C ALA A 107 -19.81 2.37 -10.92
N ASP A 108 -19.73 3.70 -11.07
CA ASP A 108 -19.99 4.36 -12.35
C ASP A 108 -18.98 3.90 -13.43
N TRP A 109 -17.70 3.73 -13.08
CA TRP A 109 -16.69 3.18 -13.99
C TRP A 109 -16.89 1.70 -14.29
N GLN A 110 -17.24 0.90 -13.28
CA GLN A 110 -17.58 -0.51 -13.47
C GLN A 110 -18.78 -0.68 -14.42
N GLN A 111 -19.80 0.17 -14.31
CA GLN A 111 -20.93 0.16 -15.24
C GLN A 111 -20.47 0.45 -16.66
N ARG A 112 -19.68 1.51 -16.87
CA ARG A 112 -19.10 1.83 -18.20
C ARG A 112 -18.26 0.68 -18.75
N ALA A 113 -17.50 -0.02 -17.91
CA ALA A 113 -16.72 -1.17 -18.33
C ALA A 113 -17.61 -2.32 -18.82
N THR A 114 -18.76 -2.52 -18.19
CA THR A 114 -19.73 -3.57 -18.58
C THR A 114 -20.48 -3.23 -19.87
N GLU A 115 -20.65 -1.94 -20.17
CA GLU A 115 -21.35 -1.43 -21.35
C GLU A 115 -20.40 -1.17 -22.55
N SER A 116 -19.09 -1.24 -22.33
CA SER A 116 -18.07 -0.99 -23.36
C SER A 116 -17.88 -2.20 -24.28
N GLU A 117 -17.79 -1.94 -25.58
CA GLU A 117 -17.54 -2.95 -26.62
C GLU A 117 -16.06 -3.00 -27.07
N ASP A 118 -15.25 -2.01 -26.69
CA ASP A 118 -13.82 -1.96 -27.01
C ASP A 118 -13.00 -2.56 -25.86
N ASP A 119 -12.27 -3.64 -26.14
CA ASP A 119 -11.50 -4.37 -25.12
C ASP A 119 -10.51 -3.47 -24.37
N ALA A 120 -9.74 -2.65 -25.07
CA ALA A 120 -8.74 -1.78 -24.44
C ALA A 120 -9.38 -0.77 -23.50
N GLN A 121 -10.49 -0.16 -23.93
CA GLN A 121 -11.28 0.76 -23.13
C GLN A 121 -11.94 0.05 -21.94
N THR A 122 -12.48 -1.15 -22.14
CA THR A 122 -13.05 -2.00 -21.08
C THR A 122 -12.03 -2.29 -19.99
N GLY A 123 -10.81 -2.70 -20.36
CA GLY A 123 -9.70 -2.91 -19.42
C GLY A 123 -9.37 -1.66 -18.62
N GLN A 124 -9.30 -0.50 -19.28
CA GLN A 124 -9.03 0.77 -18.60
C GLN A 124 -10.16 1.19 -17.66
N PHE A 125 -11.42 1.01 -18.04
CA PHE A 125 -12.57 1.34 -17.19
C PHE A 125 -12.63 0.46 -15.95
N TRP A 126 -12.36 -0.84 -16.08
CA TRP A 126 -12.22 -1.73 -14.92
C TRP A 126 -11.06 -1.32 -14.02
N LEU A 127 -9.93 -0.89 -14.59
CA LEU A 127 -8.79 -0.41 -13.80
C LEU A 127 -9.12 0.89 -13.04
N ASN A 128 -9.87 1.81 -13.65
CA ASN A 128 -10.37 3.02 -12.98
C ASN A 128 -11.27 2.65 -11.79
N ALA A 129 -12.21 1.71 -11.99
CA ALA A 129 -13.06 1.19 -10.92
C ALA A 129 -12.23 0.56 -9.78
N ALA A 130 -11.26 -0.29 -10.11
CA ALA A 130 -10.37 -0.94 -9.15
C ALA A 130 -9.62 0.08 -8.28
N ASN A 131 -9.05 1.11 -8.91
CA ASN A 131 -8.36 2.18 -8.19
C ASN A 131 -9.27 2.95 -7.24
N LEU A 132 -10.48 3.31 -7.68
CA LEU A 132 -11.45 4.05 -6.85
C LEU A 132 -11.98 3.19 -5.69
N TYR A 133 -12.22 1.90 -5.91
CA TYR A 133 -12.59 0.98 -4.84
C TYR A 133 -11.46 0.78 -3.81
N SER A 134 -10.21 0.71 -4.27
CA SER A 134 -9.04 0.67 -3.38
C SER A 134 -8.96 1.94 -2.53
N ILE A 135 -9.15 3.13 -3.13
CA ILE A 135 -9.20 4.40 -2.39
C ILE A 135 -10.41 4.46 -1.44
N ALA A 136 -11.56 3.90 -1.82
CA ALA A 136 -12.71 3.80 -0.92
C ALA A 136 -12.34 3.04 0.36
N ALA A 137 -11.54 1.97 0.25
CA ALA A 137 -11.08 1.21 1.41
C ALA A 137 -9.92 1.85 2.19
N TYR A 138 -9.23 2.85 1.64
CA TYR A 138 -8.08 3.50 2.28
C TYR A 138 -8.44 4.06 3.66
N PRO A 139 -7.62 3.86 4.72
CA PRO A 139 -6.29 3.24 4.72
C PRO A 139 -6.30 1.75 5.14
N HIS A 140 -7.40 1.04 4.86
CA HIS A 140 -7.57 -0.40 5.09
C HIS A 140 -7.47 -0.79 6.57
N ILE A 141 -8.13 -0.05 7.46
CA ILE A 141 -8.17 -0.39 8.89
C ILE A 141 -8.93 -1.70 9.06
N LYS A 142 -8.29 -2.70 9.68
CA LYS A 142 -8.91 -4.00 9.97
C LYS A 142 -10.13 -3.84 10.87
N GLY A 143 -11.23 -4.50 10.51
CA GLY A 143 -12.53 -4.39 11.20
C GLY A 143 -13.43 -3.29 10.65
N ASP A 144 -13.00 -2.54 9.64
CA ASP A 144 -13.88 -1.69 8.83
C ASP A 144 -14.59 -2.56 7.77
N GLU A 145 -15.80 -3.02 8.08
CA GLU A 145 -16.58 -3.91 7.19
C GLU A 145 -16.84 -3.27 5.80
N LEU A 146 -17.02 -1.95 5.76
CA LEU A 146 -17.24 -1.22 4.50
C LEU A 146 -15.96 -1.16 3.68
N ALA A 147 -14.81 -0.96 4.32
CA ALA A 147 -13.52 -1.02 3.64
C ALA A 147 -13.18 -2.43 3.16
N GLU A 148 -13.55 -3.48 3.92
CA GLU A 148 -13.39 -4.88 3.51
C GLU A 148 -14.22 -5.20 2.25
N GLN A 149 -15.45 -4.70 2.18
CA GLN A 149 -16.29 -4.79 0.98
C GLN A 149 -15.67 -4.05 -0.22
N ALA A 150 -15.20 -2.83 -0.01
CA ALA A 150 -14.53 -2.06 -1.05
C ALA A 150 -13.24 -2.74 -1.55
N GLN A 151 -12.47 -3.40 -0.68
CA GLN A 151 -11.29 -4.20 -1.08
C GLN A 151 -11.68 -5.39 -1.98
N MET A 152 -12.76 -6.10 -1.66
CA MET A 152 -13.25 -7.19 -2.51
C MET A 152 -13.65 -6.68 -3.90
N LEU A 153 -14.32 -5.52 -3.97
CA LEU A 153 -14.66 -4.89 -5.25
C LEU A 153 -13.40 -4.46 -6.02
N ALA A 154 -12.40 -3.90 -5.34
CA ALA A 154 -11.13 -3.49 -5.94
C ALA A 154 -10.40 -4.67 -6.59
N ASN A 155 -10.27 -5.78 -5.86
CA ASN A 155 -9.59 -6.98 -6.36
C ASN A 155 -10.33 -7.58 -7.56
N ARG A 156 -11.65 -7.73 -7.48
CA ARG A 156 -12.46 -8.24 -8.59
C ARG A 156 -12.34 -7.35 -9.82
N ALA A 157 -12.47 -6.03 -9.66
CA ALA A 157 -12.33 -5.09 -10.77
C ALA A 157 -10.93 -5.15 -11.39
N TYR A 158 -9.89 -5.37 -10.58
CA TYR A 158 -8.52 -5.52 -11.07
C TYR A 158 -8.32 -6.79 -11.91
N GLU A 159 -8.86 -7.92 -11.45
CA GLU A 159 -8.83 -9.18 -12.21
C GLU A 159 -9.62 -9.08 -13.51
N GLU A 160 -10.77 -8.41 -13.51
CA GLU A 160 -11.52 -8.13 -14.75
C GLU A 160 -10.71 -7.25 -15.70
N ALA A 161 -10.07 -6.18 -15.20
CA ALA A 161 -9.21 -5.31 -16.01
C ALA A 161 -8.09 -6.10 -16.71
N ALA A 162 -7.45 -7.01 -15.97
CA ALA A 162 -6.32 -7.79 -16.47
C ALA A 162 -6.68 -8.74 -17.64
N LYS A 163 -7.96 -9.07 -17.84
CA LYS A 163 -8.40 -9.87 -19.00
C LYS A 163 -8.28 -9.13 -20.34
N TYR A 164 -8.25 -7.80 -20.28
CA TYR A 164 -8.29 -6.93 -21.46
C TYR A 164 -6.99 -6.12 -21.66
N LEU A 165 -6.18 -5.98 -20.61
CA LEU A 165 -4.95 -5.18 -20.64
C LEU A 165 -3.79 -5.96 -21.28
N PRO A 166 -2.77 -5.27 -21.85
CA PRO A 166 -1.72 -5.90 -22.66
C PRO A 166 -0.60 -6.56 -21.83
N TYR A 167 -0.97 -7.36 -20.82
CA TYR A 167 -0.09 -8.19 -20.00
C TYR A 167 -0.83 -9.44 -19.50
N GLU A 168 -0.10 -10.43 -18.99
CA GLU A 168 -0.73 -11.61 -18.40
C GLU A 168 -0.67 -11.52 -16.86
N LEU A 169 -1.83 -11.64 -16.22
CA LEU A 169 -1.95 -11.72 -14.77
C LEU A 169 -2.23 -13.17 -14.37
N ARG A 170 -1.46 -13.70 -13.41
CA ARG A 170 -1.75 -14.99 -12.78
C ARG A 170 -1.92 -14.82 -11.28
N GLU A 171 -3.05 -15.30 -10.79
CA GLU A 171 -3.22 -15.55 -9.37
C GLU A 171 -2.43 -16.80 -8.97
N LEU A 172 -1.56 -16.63 -7.97
CA LEU A 172 -0.77 -17.70 -7.38
C LEU A 172 -1.20 -17.91 -5.93
N THR A 173 -1.30 -19.16 -5.53
CA THR A 173 -1.60 -19.55 -4.15
C THR A 173 -0.39 -20.18 -3.50
N PHE A 174 0.08 -19.61 -2.40
CA PHE A 174 1.22 -20.11 -1.63
C PHE A 174 0.74 -20.70 -0.30
N PRO A 175 1.02 -21.98 0.01
CA PRO A 175 0.76 -22.51 1.34
C PRO A 175 1.70 -21.86 2.36
N ILE A 176 1.14 -21.38 3.47
CA ILE A 176 1.92 -20.70 4.51
C ILE A 176 2.18 -21.64 5.68
N ALA A 177 3.44 -21.72 6.11
CA ALA A 177 3.82 -22.46 7.32
C ALA A 177 3.00 -21.96 8.53
N GLY A 178 2.41 -22.88 9.28
CA GLY A 178 1.46 -22.54 10.36
C GLY A 178 0.00 -22.42 9.89
N GLY A 179 -0.27 -22.60 8.60
CA GLY A 179 -1.61 -22.79 8.04
C GLY A 179 -2.17 -21.57 7.30
N GLY A 180 -3.11 -21.85 6.40
CA GLY A 180 -3.67 -20.87 5.48
C GLY A 180 -2.91 -20.79 4.16
N THR A 181 -3.46 -19.99 3.24
CA THR A 181 -2.96 -19.81 1.88
C THR A 181 -2.86 -18.32 1.60
N LEU A 182 -1.70 -17.90 1.08
CA LEU A 182 -1.46 -16.53 0.66
C LEU A 182 -1.69 -16.41 -0.84
N THR A 183 -2.50 -15.44 -1.24
CA THR A 183 -2.71 -15.10 -2.64
C THR A 183 -1.73 -14.01 -3.07
N GLY A 184 -1.04 -14.25 -4.19
CA GLY A 184 -0.19 -13.27 -4.85
C GLY A 184 -0.54 -13.14 -6.33
N PHE A 185 -0.26 -11.97 -6.89
CA PHE A 185 -0.46 -11.70 -8.31
C PHE A 185 0.87 -11.60 -9.05
N LEU A 186 1.08 -12.50 -10.01
CA LEU A 186 2.20 -12.47 -10.93
C LEU A 186 1.81 -11.75 -12.21
N HIS A 187 2.40 -10.58 -12.43
CA HIS A 187 2.25 -9.77 -13.63
C HIS A 187 3.39 -10.11 -14.58
N MET A 188 3.08 -10.56 -15.78
CA MET A 188 4.06 -11.00 -16.77
C MET A 188 4.01 -10.12 -18.01
N PRO A 189 5.16 -9.64 -18.51
CA PRO A 189 5.19 -8.81 -19.71
C PRO A 189 4.63 -9.57 -20.91
N SER A 190 3.91 -8.87 -21.79
CA SER A 190 3.41 -9.44 -23.06
C SER A 190 4.54 -9.77 -24.04
N GLN A 191 5.72 -9.20 -23.85
CA GLN A 191 6.92 -9.46 -24.64
C GLN A 191 7.93 -10.30 -23.84
N GLY A 192 8.59 -11.24 -24.52
CA GLY A 192 9.54 -12.18 -23.91
C GLY A 192 8.94 -13.57 -23.73
N LYS A 193 9.69 -14.47 -23.09
CA LYS A 193 9.26 -15.85 -22.82
C LYS A 193 9.64 -16.23 -21.40
N ALA A 194 8.70 -16.86 -20.70
CA ALA A 194 8.95 -17.46 -19.40
C ALA A 194 10.08 -18.52 -19.47
N PRO A 195 10.85 -18.73 -18.39
CA PRO A 195 10.71 -18.09 -17.08
C PRO A 195 11.28 -16.65 -17.04
N PHE A 196 10.55 -15.73 -16.42
CA PHE A 196 10.90 -14.30 -16.38
C PHE A 196 11.78 -13.96 -15.16
N PRO A 197 12.78 -13.07 -15.32
CA PRO A 197 13.35 -12.39 -14.16
C PRO A 197 12.24 -11.62 -13.45
N THR A 198 12.21 -11.67 -12.13
CA THR A 198 11.03 -11.22 -11.37
C THR A 198 11.42 -10.28 -10.23
N VAL A 199 10.68 -9.19 -10.10
CA VAL A 199 10.74 -8.30 -8.94
C VAL A 199 9.64 -8.67 -7.97
N LEU A 200 10.01 -9.12 -6.77
CA LEU A 200 9.09 -9.29 -5.64
C LEU A 200 8.80 -7.91 -5.04
N MET A 201 7.55 -7.47 -5.18
CA MET A 201 7.10 -6.20 -4.63
C MET A 201 6.80 -6.34 -3.14
N CYS A 202 7.48 -5.55 -2.32
CA CYS A 202 7.18 -5.36 -0.91
C CYS A 202 6.52 -3.98 -0.75
N GLY A 203 5.19 -3.97 -0.60
CA GLY A 203 4.38 -2.76 -0.60
C GLY A 203 4.35 -1.99 0.73
N SER A 204 3.71 -0.81 0.70
CA SER A 204 3.44 -0.03 1.92
C SER A 204 2.29 -0.63 2.75
N LEU A 205 2.06 -0.09 3.95
CA LEU A 205 1.04 -0.64 4.86
C LEU A 205 -0.39 -0.25 4.45
N GLU A 206 -0.56 0.71 3.56
CA GLU A 206 -1.83 1.35 3.24
C GLU A 206 -2.21 1.22 1.75
N MET A 207 -1.62 0.26 1.06
CA MET A 207 -1.91 -0.06 -0.34
C MET A 207 -2.23 -1.55 -0.51
N LEU A 208 -3.06 -1.85 -1.51
CA LEU A 208 -3.33 -3.22 -1.97
C LEU A 208 -2.27 -3.67 -2.98
N GLN A 209 -2.10 -4.98 -3.11
CA GLN A 209 -1.19 -5.55 -4.11
C GLN A 209 -1.57 -5.19 -5.56
N SER A 210 -2.85 -4.94 -5.83
CA SER A 210 -3.36 -4.47 -7.14
C SER A 210 -3.03 -3.00 -7.44
N ASP A 211 -2.68 -2.19 -6.44
CA ASP A 211 -2.38 -0.76 -6.63
C ASP A 211 -1.06 -0.52 -7.37
N TYR A 212 -0.23 -1.55 -7.54
CA TYR A 212 1.08 -1.48 -8.17
C TYR A 212 1.06 -1.71 -9.69
N HIS A 213 -0.12 -1.86 -10.32
CA HIS A 213 -0.21 -2.10 -11.76
C HIS A 213 0.67 -1.14 -12.58
N ARG A 214 0.55 0.17 -12.37
CA ARG A 214 1.32 1.14 -13.15
C ARG A 214 2.83 1.00 -12.96
N LEU A 215 3.29 0.57 -11.77
CA LEU A 215 4.70 0.27 -11.55
C LEU A 215 5.18 -0.83 -12.50
N PHE A 216 4.39 -1.89 -12.65
CA PHE A 216 4.69 -2.95 -13.59
C PHE A 216 4.60 -2.47 -15.03
N GLN A 217 3.48 -1.86 -15.43
CA GLN A 217 3.20 -1.45 -16.81
C GLN A 217 4.24 -0.45 -17.35
N ASP A 218 4.57 0.58 -16.57
CA ASP A 218 5.39 1.70 -17.05
C ASP A 218 6.90 1.45 -16.85
N TYR A 219 7.30 0.59 -15.90
CA TYR A 219 8.71 0.46 -15.50
C TYR A 219 9.27 -0.95 -15.61
N PHE A 220 8.58 -1.99 -15.16
CA PHE A 220 9.14 -3.35 -15.13
C PHE A 220 8.86 -4.14 -16.40
N ALA A 221 7.65 -4.05 -16.95
CA ALA A 221 7.28 -4.73 -18.19
C ALA A 221 8.14 -4.29 -19.38
N PRO A 222 8.40 -2.98 -19.61
CA PRO A 222 9.29 -2.54 -20.68
C PRO A 222 10.76 -2.97 -20.47
N ALA A 223 11.15 -3.26 -19.23
CA ALA A 223 12.47 -3.80 -18.89
C ALA A 223 12.55 -5.34 -18.97
N GLY A 224 11.46 -6.01 -19.38
CA GLY A 224 11.39 -7.47 -19.50
C GLY A 224 11.30 -8.21 -18.17
N MET A 225 10.94 -7.52 -17.08
CA MET A 225 10.83 -8.10 -15.75
C MET A 225 9.36 -8.34 -15.38
N ALA A 226 9.06 -9.53 -14.86
CA ALA A 226 7.79 -9.80 -14.20
C ALA A 226 7.73 -9.13 -12.82
N MET A 227 6.52 -8.90 -12.31
CA MET A 227 6.29 -8.38 -10.96
C MET A 227 5.38 -9.31 -10.17
N LEU A 228 5.88 -9.81 -9.04
CA LEU A 228 5.09 -10.59 -8.10
C LEU A 228 4.70 -9.72 -6.92
N THR A 229 3.41 -9.53 -6.70
CA THR A 229 2.88 -8.77 -5.57
C THR A 229 2.21 -9.70 -4.58
N VAL A 230 2.32 -9.37 -3.28
CA VAL A 230 1.51 -9.96 -2.22
C VAL A 230 1.11 -8.85 -1.25
N ASP A 231 -0.08 -8.93 -0.68
CA ASP A 231 -0.48 -7.98 0.35
C ASP A 231 0.41 -8.13 1.59
N VAL A 232 0.76 -7.01 2.21
CA VAL A 232 1.43 -7.02 3.52
C VAL A 232 0.49 -7.61 4.59
N PRO A 233 1.02 -8.15 5.71
CA PRO A 233 0.18 -8.72 6.76
C PRO A 233 -0.95 -7.78 7.19
N SER A 234 -2.14 -8.35 7.37
CA SER A 234 -3.41 -7.74 7.80
C SER A 234 -4.16 -6.87 6.79
N VAL A 235 -3.70 -6.81 5.54
CA VAL A 235 -4.35 -6.12 4.42
C VAL A 235 -4.80 -7.13 3.37
N GLY A 236 -5.92 -6.87 2.69
CA GLY A 236 -6.34 -7.63 1.50
C GLY A 236 -6.36 -9.14 1.70
N PHE A 237 -5.73 -9.87 0.79
CA PHE A 237 -5.62 -11.34 0.86
C PHE A 237 -4.75 -11.83 2.04
N SER A 238 -3.97 -10.94 2.65
CA SER A 238 -3.15 -11.19 3.85
C SER A 238 -3.84 -10.80 5.16
N SER A 239 -5.12 -10.44 5.14
CA SER A 239 -5.91 -9.97 6.30
C SER A 239 -5.88 -10.91 7.52
N ARG A 240 -5.70 -12.21 7.28
CA ARG A 240 -5.58 -13.25 8.32
C ARG A 240 -4.34 -13.09 9.20
N TRP A 241 -3.21 -12.68 8.63
CA TRP A 241 -1.96 -12.55 9.38
C TRP A 241 -1.84 -11.17 10.00
N LYS A 242 -1.13 -11.07 11.11
CA LYS A 242 -0.77 -9.80 11.74
C LYS A 242 0.67 -9.48 11.38
N LEU A 243 1.02 -8.20 11.38
CA LEU A 243 2.39 -7.79 11.23
C LEU A 243 3.15 -8.13 12.53
N THR A 244 4.06 -9.10 12.49
CA THR A 244 4.91 -9.50 13.62
C THR A 244 6.35 -9.01 13.41
N GLN A 245 7.19 -9.10 14.44
CA GLN A 245 8.61 -8.70 14.35
C GLN A 245 9.36 -9.44 13.23
N ASP A 246 8.89 -10.63 12.85
CA ASP A 246 9.29 -11.25 11.59
C ASP A 246 8.48 -10.69 10.42
N SER A 247 8.68 -9.40 10.14
CA SER A 247 7.91 -8.64 9.16
C SER A 247 7.95 -9.24 7.75
N SER A 248 9.05 -9.93 7.43
CA SER A 248 9.26 -10.59 6.15
C SER A 248 8.67 -11.99 6.03
N PHE A 249 8.04 -12.54 7.07
CA PHE A 249 7.62 -13.94 7.12
C PHE A 249 6.87 -14.41 5.87
N LEU A 250 5.80 -13.70 5.47
CA LEU A 250 4.98 -14.06 4.31
C LEU A 250 5.80 -14.02 3.01
N HIS A 251 6.55 -12.95 2.79
CA HIS A 251 7.36 -12.78 1.60
C HIS A 251 8.51 -13.81 1.53
N GLN A 252 9.02 -14.24 2.68
CA GLN A 252 10.03 -15.30 2.76
C GLN A 252 9.45 -16.65 2.32
N GLN A 253 8.20 -16.97 2.68
CA GLN A 253 7.52 -18.19 2.19
C GLN A 253 7.37 -18.15 0.67
N VAL A 254 6.93 -17.01 0.12
CA VAL A 254 6.81 -16.79 -1.33
C VAL A 254 8.15 -17.01 -2.03
N LEU A 255 9.22 -16.36 -1.56
CA LEU A 255 10.56 -16.46 -2.13
C LEU A 255 11.12 -17.89 -2.10
N ARG A 256 10.75 -18.68 -1.08
CA ARG A 256 11.14 -20.10 -0.97
C ARG A 256 10.37 -21.01 -1.93
N ALA A 257 9.13 -20.65 -2.27
CA ALA A 257 8.26 -21.40 -3.18
C ALA A 257 8.50 -21.09 -4.67
N LEU A 258 9.22 -20.02 -5.00
CA LEU A 258 9.49 -19.65 -6.41
C LEU A 258 10.13 -20.74 -7.29
N PRO A 259 10.97 -21.67 -6.78
CA PRO A 259 11.46 -22.78 -7.61
C PRO A 259 10.34 -23.66 -8.20
N ASP A 260 9.16 -23.69 -7.59
CA ASP A 260 8.00 -24.47 -8.04
C ASP A 260 7.06 -23.65 -8.95
N VAL A 261 7.38 -22.38 -9.21
CA VAL A 261 6.59 -21.48 -10.07
C VAL A 261 7.21 -21.43 -11.47
N PRO A 262 6.65 -22.11 -12.48
CA PRO A 262 7.31 -22.32 -13.78
C PRO A 262 7.49 -21.03 -14.60
N TRP A 263 6.73 -19.99 -14.29
CA TRP A 263 6.80 -18.70 -14.98
C TRP A 263 7.90 -17.78 -14.47
N VAL A 264 8.48 -18.08 -13.31
CA VAL A 264 9.48 -17.25 -12.63
C VAL A 264 10.84 -17.90 -12.71
N ASP A 265 11.84 -17.16 -13.15
CA ASP A 265 13.22 -17.60 -13.02
C ASP A 265 13.67 -17.33 -11.59
N HIS A 266 13.55 -18.35 -10.73
CA HIS A 266 13.87 -18.25 -9.32
C HIS A 266 15.35 -17.92 -9.04
N THR A 267 16.24 -18.00 -10.03
CA THR A 267 17.64 -17.60 -9.91
C THR A 267 17.87 -16.11 -10.22
N ARG A 268 16.88 -15.44 -10.81
CA ARG A 268 16.90 -14.04 -11.24
C ARG A 268 15.77 -13.25 -10.58
N VAL A 269 15.79 -13.23 -9.25
CA VAL A 269 14.80 -12.53 -8.42
C VAL A 269 15.44 -11.34 -7.69
N ALA A 270 14.77 -10.20 -7.71
CA ALA A 270 15.10 -9.04 -6.89
C ALA A 270 13.89 -8.63 -6.05
N ALA A 271 14.09 -7.80 -5.02
CA ALA A 271 12.99 -7.25 -4.24
C ALA A 271 12.95 -5.72 -4.36
N PHE A 272 11.75 -5.15 -4.41
CA PHE A 272 11.55 -3.70 -4.35
C PHE A 272 10.69 -3.34 -3.14
N GLY A 273 11.27 -2.59 -2.21
CA GLY A 273 10.62 -2.14 -0.99
C GLY A 273 10.13 -0.69 -1.08
N PHE A 274 8.82 -0.50 -1.00
CA PHE A 274 8.20 0.83 -1.04
C PHE A 274 7.67 1.21 0.35
N ARG A 275 8.11 2.36 0.89
CA ARG A 275 7.79 2.80 2.27
C ARG A 275 8.16 1.74 3.32
N PHE A 276 7.19 1.29 4.13
CA PHE A 276 7.40 0.22 5.10
C PHE A 276 7.79 -1.11 4.43
N GLY A 277 7.44 -1.34 3.17
CA GLY A 277 7.89 -2.50 2.40
C GLY A 277 9.42 -2.61 2.30
N ALA A 278 10.16 -1.50 2.48
CA ALA A 278 11.61 -1.55 2.63
C ALA A 278 12.06 -2.33 3.87
N ASN A 279 11.31 -2.29 4.98
CA ASN A 279 11.56 -3.12 6.16
C ASN A 279 11.56 -4.60 5.79
N ILE A 280 10.55 -5.03 5.04
CA ILE A 280 10.38 -6.40 4.55
C ILE A 280 11.50 -6.76 3.58
N ALA A 281 11.72 -5.95 2.55
CA ALA A 281 12.70 -6.25 1.48
C ALA A 281 14.13 -6.31 2.00
N VAL A 282 14.53 -5.37 2.87
CA VAL A 282 15.87 -5.36 3.48
C VAL A 282 16.03 -6.54 4.42
N ARG A 283 15.01 -6.88 5.22
CA ARG A 283 15.05 -8.07 6.07
C ARG A 283 15.23 -9.35 5.23
N LEU A 284 14.53 -9.50 4.11
CA LEU A 284 14.72 -10.61 3.18
C LEU A 284 16.14 -10.67 2.63
N ALA A 285 16.75 -9.53 2.28
CA ALA A 285 18.12 -9.50 1.78
C ALA A 285 19.13 -10.13 2.74
N TYR A 286 18.88 -10.01 4.05
CA TYR A 286 19.70 -10.63 5.09
C TYR A 286 19.40 -12.11 5.30
N LEU A 287 18.12 -12.50 5.23
CA LEU A 287 17.67 -13.85 5.56
C LEU A 287 17.75 -14.81 4.37
N GLU A 288 17.60 -14.30 3.15
CA GLU A 288 17.51 -15.04 1.89
C GLU A 288 18.50 -14.49 0.86
N SER A 289 19.69 -14.08 1.30
CA SER A 289 20.74 -13.49 0.45
C SER A 289 21.13 -14.32 -0.78
N GLN A 290 20.94 -15.64 -0.74
CA GLN A 290 21.21 -16.54 -1.87
C GLN A 290 20.12 -16.53 -2.94
N ARG A 291 18.92 -16.04 -2.60
CA ARG A 291 17.74 -16.01 -3.50
C ARG A 291 17.48 -14.65 -4.11
N LEU A 292 18.11 -13.58 -3.62
CA LEU A 292 17.93 -12.23 -4.11
C LEU A 292 19.21 -11.69 -4.77
N ARG A 293 19.07 -11.21 -6.01
CA ARG A 293 20.17 -10.60 -6.78
C ARG A 293 20.40 -9.13 -6.42
N GLY A 294 19.40 -8.48 -5.85
CA GLY A 294 19.47 -7.12 -5.37
C GLY A 294 18.18 -6.70 -4.67
N VAL A 295 18.29 -5.64 -3.85
CA VAL A 295 17.12 -5.00 -3.23
C VAL A 295 17.16 -3.50 -3.50
N ALA A 296 16.10 -2.99 -4.10
CA ALA A 296 15.88 -1.55 -4.22
C ALA A 296 14.85 -1.10 -3.18
N CYS A 297 14.99 0.12 -2.68
CA CYS A 297 14.04 0.74 -1.75
C CYS A 297 13.76 2.18 -2.14
N LEU A 298 12.55 2.67 -1.91
CA LEU A 298 12.19 4.07 -2.12
C LEU A 298 11.34 4.61 -0.96
N GLY A 299 11.82 5.71 -0.35
CA GLY A 299 11.25 6.29 0.86
C GLY A 299 11.17 5.30 2.03
N PRO A 300 12.27 4.63 2.43
CA PRO A 300 12.23 3.49 3.33
C PRO A 300 11.87 3.86 4.79
N VAL A 301 11.12 2.98 5.46
CA VAL A 301 10.94 2.99 6.94
C VAL A 301 11.62 1.75 7.53
N VAL A 302 12.80 1.89 8.17
CA VAL A 302 13.54 0.75 8.74
C VAL A 302 14.00 0.95 10.19
N HIS A 303 14.04 2.18 10.71
CA HIS A 303 14.49 2.45 12.08
C HIS A 303 13.87 3.69 12.76
N HIS A 304 14.01 4.89 12.18
CA HIS A 304 13.77 6.14 12.89
C HIS A 304 12.30 6.32 13.28
N LEU A 305 11.36 6.15 12.35
CA LEU A 305 9.94 6.24 12.69
C LEU A 305 9.50 5.14 13.68
N LEU A 306 10.18 3.99 13.65
CA LEU A 306 9.87 2.84 14.50
C LEU A 306 10.44 2.98 15.92
N ASN A 307 11.47 3.81 16.12
CA ASN A 307 12.24 3.85 17.36
C ASN A 307 12.37 5.24 18.00
N ASP A 308 12.07 6.33 17.29
CA ASP A 308 12.17 7.71 17.79
C ASP A 308 10.80 8.23 18.28
N PRO A 309 10.61 8.40 19.60
CA PRO A 309 9.33 8.85 20.15
C PRO A 309 8.91 10.24 19.67
N ASN A 310 9.87 11.14 19.39
CA ASN A 310 9.56 12.50 18.92
C ASN A 310 8.98 12.46 17.51
N ARG A 311 9.55 11.62 16.63
CA ARG A 311 9.01 11.41 15.29
C ARG A 311 7.65 10.72 15.31
N GLN A 312 7.48 9.72 16.17
CA GLN A 312 6.19 9.06 16.37
C GLN A 312 5.12 10.02 16.86
N GLN A 313 5.48 11.00 17.71
CA GLN A 313 4.56 12.04 18.16
C GLN A 313 4.17 13.01 17.03
N GLN A 314 5.08 13.27 16.10
CA GLN A 314 4.81 14.13 14.95
C GLN A 314 4.06 13.41 13.81
N ALA A 315 4.08 12.08 13.79
CA ALA A 315 3.41 11.29 12.78
C ALA A 315 1.89 11.55 12.75
N PRO A 316 1.25 11.58 11.57
CA PRO A 316 -0.21 11.70 11.45
C PRO A 316 -0.93 10.57 12.20
N ASP A 317 -2.07 10.89 12.84
CA ASP A 317 -2.85 9.91 13.61
C ASP A 317 -3.29 8.73 12.74
N MET A 318 -3.75 8.99 11.52
CA MET A 318 -4.10 7.92 10.57
C MET A 318 -2.93 6.96 10.33
N PHE A 319 -1.69 7.45 10.23
CA PHE A 319 -0.52 6.59 10.03
C PHE A 319 -0.23 5.72 11.26
N MET A 320 -0.35 6.30 12.46
CA MET A 320 -0.24 5.55 13.72
C MET A 320 -1.37 4.54 13.90
N ASP A 321 -2.57 4.85 13.44
CA ASP A 321 -3.74 3.97 13.49
C ASP A 321 -3.61 2.81 12.49
N VAL A 322 -3.02 3.05 11.30
CA VAL A 322 -2.60 1.99 10.38
C VAL A 322 -1.62 1.06 11.09
N LEU A 323 -0.53 1.57 11.67
CA LEU A 323 0.44 0.75 12.40
C LEU A 323 -0.22 -0.08 13.51
N ALA A 324 -1.06 0.54 14.34
CA ALA A 324 -1.81 -0.15 15.39
C ALA A 324 -2.71 -1.25 14.83
N SER A 325 -3.41 -0.98 13.73
CA SER A 325 -4.24 -1.96 13.03
C SER A 325 -3.42 -3.14 12.52
N ARG A 326 -2.27 -2.88 11.87
CA ARG A 326 -1.40 -3.92 11.31
C ARG A 326 -0.82 -4.85 12.37
N LEU A 327 -0.45 -4.29 13.51
CA LEU A 327 0.07 -5.02 14.67
C LEU A 327 -1.02 -5.77 15.45
N GLY A 328 -2.29 -5.52 15.17
CA GLY A 328 -3.41 -6.07 15.94
C GLY A 328 -3.52 -5.46 17.34
N MET A 329 -3.19 -4.17 17.47
CA MET A 329 -3.20 -3.38 18.69
C MET A 329 -4.21 -2.20 18.67
N PRO A 330 -5.44 -2.34 18.14
CA PRO A 330 -6.37 -1.21 17.97
C PRO A 330 -6.87 -0.58 19.28
N PHE A 331 -6.70 -1.27 20.40
CA PHE A 331 -7.11 -0.82 21.74
C PHE A 331 -5.92 -0.59 22.69
N SER A 332 -4.71 -0.53 22.15
CA SER A 332 -3.50 -0.34 22.95
C SER A 332 -3.28 1.14 23.31
N THR A 333 -2.58 1.37 24.43
CA THR A 333 -2.12 2.73 24.74
C THR A 333 -1.03 3.16 23.77
N ASP A 334 -0.90 4.47 23.56
CA ASP A 334 0.15 5.02 22.69
C ASP A 334 1.57 4.59 23.14
N ALA A 335 1.83 4.55 24.45
CA ALA A 335 3.10 4.08 25.01
C ALA A 335 3.38 2.59 24.68
N SER A 336 2.35 1.74 24.77
CA SER A 336 2.47 0.31 24.42
C SER A 336 2.75 0.13 22.93
N LEU A 337 2.06 0.88 22.07
CA LEU A 337 2.28 0.85 20.63
C LEU A 337 3.71 1.28 20.28
N LYS A 338 4.19 2.41 20.83
CA LYS A 338 5.56 2.91 20.60
C LYS A 338 6.63 1.92 21.05
N THR A 339 6.41 1.25 22.19
CA THR A 339 7.31 0.21 22.69
C THR A 339 7.36 -0.98 21.74
N GLU A 340 6.21 -1.42 21.21
CA GLU A 340 6.16 -2.53 20.26
C GLU A 340 6.81 -2.17 18.92
N LEU A 341 6.56 -0.96 18.40
CA LEU A 341 7.16 -0.46 17.16
C LEU A 341 8.68 -0.52 17.16
N GLY A 342 9.33 -0.24 18.30
CA GLY A 342 10.79 -0.30 18.42
C GLY A 342 11.39 -1.66 18.04
N ARG A 343 10.61 -2.74 18.20
CA ARG A 343 11.01 -4.13 17.89
C ARG A 343 10.99 -4.43 16.39
N TYR A 344 10.36 -3.58 15.59
CA TYR A 344 10.33 -3.68 14.11
C TYR A 344 11.49 -2.95 13.46
N SER A 345 12.26 -2.18 14.23
CA SER A 345 13.46 -1.57 13.71
C SER A 345 14.49 -2.64 13.33
N LEU A 346 14.91 -2.64 12.06
CA LEU A 346 15.95 -3.55 11.59
C LEU A 346 17.31 -3.30 12.26
N LYS A 347 17.55 -2.10 12.79
CA LYS A 347 18.73 -1.80 13.60
C LYS A 347 18.64 -2.44 14.98
N THR A 348 17.49 -2.32 15.65
CA THR A 348 17.22 -2.98 16.94
C THR A 348 17.26 -4.50 16.82
N GLN A 349 16.81 -5.05 15.68
CA GLN A 349 16.92 -6.47 15.34
C GLN A 349 18.36 -6.92 15.02
N GLY A 350 19.35 -6.01 15.02
CA GLY A 350 20.76 -6.32 14.73
C GLY A 350 21.08 -6.54 13.25
N LEU A 351 20.13 -6.33 12.33
CA LEU A 351 20.35 -6.54 10.89
C LEU A 351 21.16 -5.40 10.28
N LEU A 352 20.77 -4.15 10.52
CA LEU A 352 21.47 -2.97 9.97
C LEU A 352 22.78 -2.64 10.71
N GLY A 353 23.22 -3.50 11.63
CA GLY A 353 24.53 -3.43 12.29
C GLY A 353 25.59 -4.37 11.69
N ARG A 354 25.21 -5.23 10.72
CA ARG A 354 26.10 -6.20 10.08
C ARG A 354 26.11 -6.02 8.56
N ARG A 355 27.23 -6.40 7.93
CA ARG A 355 27.38 -6.29 6.47
C ARG A 355 26.52 -7.35 5.76
N CYS A 356 25.68 -6.92 4.82
CA CYS A 356 24.87 -7.77 3.96
C CYS A 356 25.57 -7.99 2.61
N PRO A 357 25.72 -9.23 2.11
CA PRO A 357 26.33 -9.46 0.79
C PRO A 357 25.45 -8.98 -0.37
N THR A 358 24.13 -8.90 -0.16
CA THR A 358 23.15 -8.51 -1.19
C THR A 358 23.34 -7.03 -1.57
N PRO A 359 23.50 -6.69 -2.87
CA PRO A 359 23.53 -5.30 -3.34
C PRO A 359 22.23 -4.58 -2.99
N MET A 360 22.32 -3.33 -2.52
CA MET A 360 21.15 -2.54 -2.16
C MET A 360 21.20 -1.13 -2.73
N LEU A 361 20.08 -0.68 -3.28
CA LEU A 361 19.85 0.72 -3.64
C LEU A 361 18.75 1.30 -2.74
N ALA A 362 18.97 2.49 -2.17
CA ALA A 362 17.93 3.17 -1.39
C ALA A 362 17.75 4.62 -1.83
N GLY A 363 16.52 4.95 -2.25
CA GLY A 363 16.10 6.28 -2.63
C GLY A 363 15.40 7.03 -1.50
N TYR A 364 15.65 8.34 -1.41
CA TYR A 364 15.02 9.23 -0.42
C TYR A 364 14.76 10.63 -1.00
N TRP A 365 13.81 11.34 -0.40
CA TRP A 365 13.62 12.77 -0.62
C TRP A 365 14.22 13.57 0.52
N ASP A 366 14.77 14.74 0.20
CA ASP A 366 15.17 15.69 1.23
C ASP A 366 13.93 16.17 2.02
N ASN A 367 14.10 16.32 3.34
CA ASN A 367 13.06 16.80 4.26
C ASN A 367 11.79 15.94 4.38
N ASP A 368 11.78 14.67 3.95
CA ASP A 368 10.70 13.74 4.29
C ASP A 368 10.78 13.39 5.80
N LEU A 369 9.81 13.88 6.57
CA LEU A 369 9.78 13.71 8.03
C LEU A 369 9.54 12.25 8.46
N LEU A 370 8.77 11.50 7.66
CA LEU A 370 8.46 10.08 7.93
C LEU A 370 9.60 9.16 7.48
N CYS A 371 10.22 9.48 6.34
CA CYS A 371 11.29 8.68 5.73
C CYS A 371 12.54 9.51 5.47
N PRO A 372 13.25 9.93 6.53
CA PRO A 372 14.39 10.82 6.38
C PRO A 372 15.59 10.09 5.75
N LYS A 373 16.56 10.86 5.24
CA LYS A 373 17.78 10.35 4.58
C LYS A 373 18.51 9.27 5.38
N GLU A 374 18.48 9.36 6.70
CA GLU A 374 19.15 8.43 7.60
C GLU A 374 18.61 6.99 7.43
N GLU A 375 17.32 6.82 7.09
CA GLU A 375 16.74 5.51 6.78
C GLU A 375 17.46 4.86 5.58
N ALA A 376 17.53 5.59 4.46
CA ALA A 376 18.22 5.12 3.26
C ALA A 376 19.73 4.93 3.49
N SER A 377 20.34 5.80 4.30
CA SER A 377 21.76 5.72 4.66
C SER A 377 22.07 4.45 5.46
N LEU A 378 21.22 4.06 6.41
CA LEU A 378 21.38 2.81 7.16
C LEU A 378 21.38 1.60 6.21
N ILE A 379 20.49 1.57 5.22
CA ILE A 379 20.39 0.47 4.25
C ILE A 379 21.68 0.38 3.42
N VAL A 380 22.09 1.46 2.77
CA VAL A 380 23.24 1.42 1.84
C VAL A 380 24.56 1.16 2.56
N ASN A 381 24.75 1.72 3.76
CA ASN A 381 25.97 1.52 4.55
C ASN A 381 26.10 0.07 5.04
N SER A 382 24.99 -0.63 5.18
CA SER A 382 24.96 -2.03 5.61
C SER A 382 25.18 -3.02 4.45
N SER A 383 24.97 -2.60 3.20
CA SER A 383 25.17 -3.45 2.02
C SER A 383 26.61 -3.49 1.55
N ALA A 384 27.06 -4.64 1.04
CA ALA A 384 28.37 -4.79 0.42
C ALA A 384 28.54 -3.90 -0.83
N GLN A 385 27.45 -3.63 -1.53
CA GLN A 385 27.38 -2.76 -2.71
C GLN A 385 26.17 -1.82 -2.59
N GLY A 386 26.25 -0.90 -1.63
CA GLY A 386 25.22 0.11 -1.39
C GLY A 386 25.26 1.25 -2.42
N LYS A 387 24.10 1.64 -2.95
CA LYS A 387 23.93 2.83 -3.79
C LYS A 387 22.84 3.73 -3.21
N LEU A 388 23.22 4.95 -2.84
CA LEU A 388 22.27 5.96 -2.39
C LEU A 388 21.69 6.71 -3.59
N LEU A 389 20.37 6.93 -3.62
CA LEU A 389 19.68 7.67 -4.68
C LEU A 389 18.97 8.90 -4.08
N PRO A 390 19.58 10.10 -4.12
CA PRO A 390 18.87 11.32 -3.75
C PRO A 390 17.79 11.65 -4.79
N VAL A 391 16.59 11.99 -4.34
CA VAL A 391 15.47 12.40 -5.19
C VAL A 391 15.07 13.82 -4.81
N ASN A 392 15.20 14.74 -5.77
CA ASN A 392 14.79 16.13 -5.56
C ASN A 392 13.28 16.21 -5.35
N PHE A 393 12.84 17.06 -4.40
CA PHE A 393 11.42 17.23 -4.12
C PHE A 393 10.65 17.90 -5.27
N SER A 394 11.18 18.96 -5.87
CA SER A 394 10.46 19.71 -6.91
C SER A 394 11.15 19.60 -8.28
N PRO A 395 10.41 19.37 -9.38
CA PRO A 395 9.00 19.00 -9.46
C PRO A 395 8.76 17.52 -9.06
N VAL A 396 7.88 17.29 -8.08
CA VAL A 396 7.73 15.99 -7.39
C VAL A 396 7.40 14.84 -8.33
N TYR A 397 6.46 15.05 -9.25
CA TYR A 397 6.01 14.03 -10.20
C TYR A 397 7.13 13.53 -11.11
N GLN A 398 7.86 14.48 -11.70
CA GLN A 398 8.93 14.17 -12.65
C GLN A 398 10.12 13.51 -11.95
N ASN A 399 10.44 13.96 -10.74
CA ASN A 399 11.55 13.37 -9.99
C ASN A 399 11.19 11.99 -9.43
N PHE A 400 9.92 11.76 -9.06
CA PHE A 400 9.43 10.43 -8.70
C PHE A 400 9.50 9.47 -9.89
N ASP A 401 9.00 9.86 -11.06
CA ASP A 401 9.12 9.07 -12.29
C ASP A 401 10.58 8.73 -12.63
N ARG A 402 11.48 9.73 -12.62
CA ARG A 402 12.91 9.52 -12.84
C ARG A 402 13.54 8.58 -11.82
N ALA A 403 13.10 8.62 -10.56
CA ALA A 403 13.59 7.71 -9.53
C ALA A 403 13.17 6.26 -9.84
N LEU A 404 11.91 6.04 -10.22
CA LEU A 404 11.40 4.71 -10.63
C LEU A 404 12.10 4.18 -11.88
N GLN A 405 12.38 5.03 -12.88
CA GLN A 405 13.18 4.64 -14.05
C GLN A 405 14.60 4.21 -13.65
N GLN A 406 15.26 4.94 -12.76
CA GLN A 406 16.60 4.59 -12.28
C GLN A 406 16.60 3.31 -11.46
N ILE A 407 15.57 3.11 -10.64
CA ILE A 407 15.38 1.88 -9.85
C ILE A 407 15.14 0.69 -10.79
N SER A 408 14.26 0.83 -11.79
CA SER A 408 13.97 -0.23 -12.75
C SER A 408 15.23 -0.64 -13.51
N ARG A 409 15.99 0.31 -14.05
CA ARG A 409 17.28 0.01 -14.71
C ARG A 409 18.27 -0.66 -13.77
N TRP A 410 18.38 -0.19 -12.53
CA TRP A 410 19.28 -0.79 -11.57
C TRP A 410 18.87 -2.22 -11.19
N LEU A 411 17.56 -2.49 -11.07
CA LEU A 411 17.05 -3.85 -10.84
C LEU A 411 17.30 -4.75 -12.04
N GLN A 412 17.04 -4.24 -13.25
CA GLN A 412 17.32 -4.93 -14.51
C GLN A 412 18.79 -5.37 -14.57
N ASP A 413 19.75 -4.50 -14.25
CA ASP A 413 21.18 -4.84 -14.19
C ASP A 413 21.54 -5.96 -13.19
N LYS A 414 20.64 -6.30 -12.24
CA LYS A 414 20.85 -7.40 -11.28
C LYS A 414 20.23 -8.72 -11.71
N VAL A 415 19.17 -8.67 -12.51
CA VAL A 415 18.35 -9.85 -12.84
C VAL A 415 18.32 -10.20 -14.33
N CYS A 416 18.74 -9.31 -15.21
CA CYS A 416 18.87 -9.54 -16.65
C CYS A 416 20.34 -9.56 -17.03
#